data_AF-A0A930ASL8-F1
#
_entry.id   AF-A0A930ASL8-F1
#
_cell.length_a   1.000
_cell.length_b   1.000
_cell.length_c   1.000
_cell.angle_alpha   90.00
_cell.angle_beta   90.00
_cell.angle_gamma   90.00
#
_symmetry.space_group_name_H-M   'P 1'
#
loop_
_entity.id
_entity.type
_entity.pdbx_description
1 polymer ?
#
loop_
_entity_poly.entity_id
_entity_poly.type
_entity_poly.pdbx_seq_one_letter_code
_entity_poly.pdbx_strand_id
1 'polypeptide(L)'
;MKTMVVISHPTVHSSSVQQFFLATLKGEEAVTVRHLDEVWSEKKPHFTRTTEEKALVDSGAERLILQFPMYWYQAPSVMKEWIDTVMSKSALFAKQIKELGIVVTLGVKEEAFRAGGKEQFTISELLRPFQALANAMRWTYLPIFEVHQFDYKTEEAKQALLVEYLQYVTKENHGTLQDTEEWFIQRAQAMEGVHWEQIAEWIKENQDERLELEMHLSHWEESQYGDY
;
A
#
# COMPACT_ATOMS: atom_id res chain seq x y z
N MET A 1 -9.12 -9.99 -1.86
CA MET A 1 -9.31 -8.96 -0.79
C MET A 1 -9.65 -7.60 -1.40
N LYS A 2 -10.48 -6.76 -0.76
CA LYS A 2 -10.84 -5.41 -1.25
C LYS A 2 -10.10 -4.28 -0.52
N THR A 3 -9.74 -3.22 -1.25
CA THR A 3 -8.93 -2.11 -0.73
C THR A 3 -9.60 -0.77 -1.00
N MET A 4 -9.63 0.13 -0.01
CA MET A 4 -10.01 1.52 -0.19
C MET A 4 -8.79 2.43 -0.08
N VAL A 5 -8.49 3.15 -1.16
CA VAL A 5 -7.40 4.14 -1.22
C VAL A 5 -7.99 5.53 -1.00
N VAL A 6 -7.71 6.13 0.14
CA VAL A 6 -8.11 7.49 0.49
C VAL A 6 -6.97 8.44 0.16
N ILE A 7 -7.21 9.32 -0.81
CA ILE A 7 -6.20 10.25 -1.32
C ILE A 7 -6.49 11.65 -0.77
N SER A 8 -5.48 12.28 -0.18
CA SER A 8 -5.48 13.70 0.17
C SER A 8 -4.34 14.40 -0.54
N HIS A 9 -4.66 15.25 -1.50
CA HIS A 9 -3.71 16.05 -2.23
C HIS A 9 -4.40 17.31 -2.79
N PRO A 10 -4.03 18.52 -2.34
CA PRO A 10 -4.76 19.75 -2.67
C PRO A 10 -4.81 20.07 -4.17
N THR A 11 -3.91 19.48 -4.97
CA THR A 11 -3.90 19.60 -6.42
C THR A 11 -3.76 18.25 -7.14
N VAL A 12 -4.64 17.27 -6.86
CA VAL A 12 -4.62 15.94 -7.54
C VAL A 12 -4.54 16.08 -9.07
N HIS A 13 -5.26 17.05 -9.65
CA HIS A 13 -5.33 17.23 -11.11
C HIS A 13 -4.04 17.72 -11.76
N SER A 14 -3.14 18.38 -11.02
CA SER A 14 -1.86 18.87 -11.56
C SER A 14 -0.66 18.03 -11.12
N SER A 15 -0.88 17.00 -10.30
CA SER A 15 0.18 16.15 -9.78
C SER A 15 0.44 14.97 -10.71
N SER A 16 1.60 14.98 -11.37
CA SER A 16 2.12 13.89 -12.22
C SER A 16 2.07 12.54 -11.50
N VAL A 17 2.49 12.52 -10.23
CA VAL A 17 2.55 11.34 -9.37
C VAL A 17 1.16 10.76 -9.13
N GLN A 18 0.19 11.60 -8.77
CA GLN A 18 -1.16 11.13 -8.45
C GLN A 18 -1.88 10.67 -9.70
N GLN A 19 -1.75 11.38 -10.82
CA GLN A 19 -2.32 10.93 -12.10
C GLN A 19 -1.72 9.59 -12.54
N PHE A 20 -0.44 9.37 -12.30
CA PHE A 20 0.23 8.10 -12.59
C PHE A 20 -0.38 6.96 -11.76
N PHE A 21 -0.45 7.10 -10.43
CA PHE A 21 -1.06 6.07 -9.58
C PHE A 21 -2.56 5.86 -9.85
N LEU A 22 -3.30 6.91 -10.16
CA LEU A 22 -4.72 6.79 -10.52
C LEU A 22 -4.92 6.05 -11.82
N ALA A 23 -4.07 6.29 -12.83
CA ALA A 23 -4.10 5.53 -14.07
C ALA A 23 -3.84 4.04 -13.83
N THR A 24 -2.94 3.72 -12.90
CA THR A 24 -2.63 2.35 -12.50
C THR A 24 -3.80 1.61 -11.88
N LEU A 25 -4.63 2.30 -11.08
CA LEU A 25 -5.79 1.68 -10.43
C LEU A 25 -7.00 1.54 -11.36
N LYS A 26 -6.96 2.13 -12.57
CA LYS A 26 -8.05 1.99 -13.54
C LYS A 26 -8.14 0.53 -14.01
N GLY A 27 -9.27 -0.11 -13.72
CA GLY A 27 -9.52 -1.52 -14.06
C GLY A 27 -9.42 -2.46 -12.86
N GLU A 28 -8.95 -1.99 -11.71
CA GLU A 28 -8.92 -2.80 -10.48
C GLU A 28 -10.26 -2.77 -9.75
N GLU A 29 -11.15 -3.73 -10.04
CA GLU A 29 -12.48 -3.81 -9.42
C GLU A 29 -12.43 -3.99 -7.89
N ALA A 30 -11.34 -4.57 -7.38
CA ALA A 30 -11.11 -4.76 -5.94
C ALA A 30 -10.69 -3.46 -5.22
N VAL A 31 -10.42 -2.37 -5.96
CA VAL A 31 -9.89 -1.13 -5.41
C VAL A 31 -10.91 0.00 -5.55
N THR A 32 -11.31 0.57 -4.42
CA THR A 32 -12.14 1.78 -4.38
C THR A 32 -11.27 2.98 -4.07
N VAL A 33 -11.30 3.99 -4.94
CA VAL A 33 -10.56 5.24 -4.73
C VAL A 33 -11.49 6.32 -4.17
N ARG A 34 -11.07 7.01 -3.11
CA ARG A 34 -11.78 8.11 -2.48
C ARG A 34 -10.90 9.34 -2.42
N HIS A 35 -11.17 10.34 -3.26
CA HIS A 35 -10.47 11.61 -3.22
C HIS A 35 -11.13 12.53 -2.21
N LEU A 36 -10.39 12.90 -1.16
CA LEU A 36 -10.94 13.78 -0.14
C LEU A 36 -11.15 15.19 -0.65
N ASP A 37 -10.23 15.70 -1.46
CA ASP A 37 -10.29 17.06 -1.99
C ASP A 37 -11.46 17.27 -2.98
N GLU A 38 -11.96 16.21 -3.63
CA GLU A 38 -13.16 16.28 -4.49
C GLU A 38 -14.47 16.28 -3.70
N VAL A 39 -14.47 15.61 -2.55
CA VAL A 39 -15.63 15.51 -1.65
C VAL A 39 -15.64 16.67 -0.65
N TRP A 40 -14.53 17.38 -0.54
CA TRP A 40 -14.35 18.51 0.36
C TRP A 40 -15.31 19.64 0.00
N SER A 41 -16.26 19.93 0.89
CA SER A 41 -17.20 21.02 0.74
C SER A 41 -16.56 22.36 1.12
N GLU A 42 -16.74 23.44 0.36
CA GLU A 42 -16.31 24.80 0.79
C GLU A 42 -16.99 25.25 2.10
N LYS A 43 -18.18 24.72 2.39
CA LYS A 43 -18.94 25.02 3.62
C LYS A 43 -18.72 23.93 4.67
N LYS A 44 -18.49 24.35 5.92
CA LYS A 44 -18.37 23.42 7.06
C LYS A 44 -19.72 22.78 7.45
N PRO A 45 -19.73 21.52 7.93
CA PRO A 45 -18.56 20.63 8.06
C PRO A 45 -18.08 20.14 6.69
N HIS A 46 -16.75 20.07 6.49
CA HIS A 46 -16.15 19.69 5.20
C HIS A 46 -16.43 18.22 4.86
N PHE A 47 -16.55 17.38 5.89
CA PHE A 47 -16.97 15.98 5.80
C PHE A 47 -18.09 15.69 6.79
N THR A 48 -19.00 14.79 6.43
CA THR A 48 -19.99 14.23 7.35
C THR A 48 -19.67 12.79 7.65
N ARG A 49 -19.52 12.46 8.94
CA ARG A 49 -19.23 11.11 9.44
C ARG A 49 -20.12 10.05 8.80
N THR A 50 -21.44 10.26 8.74
CA THR A 50 -22.40 9.32 8.15
C THR A 50 -22.10 8.97 6.70
N THR A 51 -21.68 9.95 5.89
CA THR A 51 -21.38 9.75 4.47
C THR A 51 -20.11 8.94 4.28
N GLU A 52 -19.07 9.28 5.03
CA GLU A 52 -17.76 8.62 4.90
C GLU A 52 -17.77 7.22 5.51
N GLU A 53 -18.43 7.01 6.66
CA GLU A 53 -18.64 5.67 7.22
C GLU A 53 -19.42 4.78 6.25
N LYS A 54 -20.48 5.32 5.62
CA LYS A 54 -21.25 4.60 4.61
C LYS A 54 -20.38 4.24 3.40
N ALA A 55 -19.57 5.17 2.89
CA ALA A 55 -18.67 4.89 1.77
C ALA A 55 -17.66 3.77 2.10
N LEU A 56 -17.08 3.77 3.31
CA LEU A 56 -16.19 2.72 3.78
C LEU A 56 -16.89 1.36 3.88
N VAL A 57 -18.10 1.31 4.45
CA VAL A 57 -18.89 0.07 4.56
C VAL A 57 -19.29 -0.44 3.17
N ASP A 58 -19.87 0.42 2.33
CA ASP A 58 -20.37 0.05 1.00
C ASP A 58 -19.24 -0.40 0.06
N SER A 59 -18.02 0.11 0.24
CA SER A 59 -16.84 -0.36 -0.52
C SER A 59 -16.51 -1.84 -0.26
N GLY A 60 -16.91 -2.38 0.90
CA GLY A 60 -16.51 -3.72 1.33
C GLY A 60 -15.00 -3.87 1.56
N ALA A 61 -14.26 -2.77 1.68
CA ALA A 61 -12.82 -2.79 1.87
C ALA A 61 -12.41 -3.45 3.20
N GLU A 62 -11.38 -4.29 3.14
CA GLU A 62 -10.70 -4.90 4.28
C GLU A 62 -9.34 -4.23 4.54
N ARG A 63 -8.78 -3.56 3.52
CA ARG A 63 -7.57 -2.74 3.63
C ARG A 63 -7.90 -1.27 3.41
N LEU A 64 -7.42 -0.42 4.31
CA LEU A 64 -7.47 1.03 4.16
C LEU A 64 -6.06 1.54 3.82
N ILE A 65 -5.92 2.28 2.72
CA ILE A 65 -4.67 2.94 2.35
C ILE A 65 -4.87 4.44 2.43
N LEU A 66 -4.01 5.12 3.20
CA LEU A 66 -3.96 6.58 3.25
C LEU A 66 -2.82 7.06 2.35
N GLN A 67 -3.15 7.82 1.32
CA GLN A 67 -2.21 8.29 0.31
C GLN A 67 -2.12 9.81 0.31
N PHE A 68 -0.93 10.34 0.52
CA PHE A 68 -0.73 11.79 0.59
C PHE A 68 0.72 12.22 0.31
N PRO A 69 0.93 13.47 -0.15
CA PRO A 69 2.26 14.07 -0.13
C PRO A 69 2.65 14.45 1.30
N MET A 70 3.92 14.26 1.65
CA MET A 70 4.43 14.67 2.96
C MET A 70 4.64 16.19 3.00
N TYR A 71 3.84 16.88 3.81
CA TYR A 71 3.98 18.31 4.06
C TYR A 71 4.43 18.55 5.49
N TRP A 72 5.59 19.18 5.66
CA TRP A 72 6.19 19.44 6.97
C TRP A 72 6.20 18.21 7.88
N TYR A 73 6.66 17.08 7.32
CA TYR A 73 6.77 15.79 8.02
C TYR A 73 5.45 15.20 8.51
N GLN A 74 4.32 15.63 7.94
CA GLN A 74 2.97 15.20 8.29
C GLN A 74 2.08 15.03 7.04
N ALA A 75 0.89 14.47 7.24
CA ALA A 75 -0.14 14.44 6.21
C ALA A 75 -0.79 15.84 6.05
N PRO A 76 -1.39 16.14 4.88
CA PRO A 76 -2.18 17.35 4.67
C PRO A 76 -3.30 17.49 5.70
N SER A 77 -3.69 18.73 5.99
CA SER A 77 -4.73 19.03 6.98
C SER A 77 -6.06 18.33 6.69
N VAL A 78 -6.42 18.20 5.41
CA VAL A 78 -7.63 17.52 4.94
C VAL A 78 -7.64 16.04 5.38
N MET A 79 -6.50 15.35 5.26
CA MET A 79 -6.37 13.97 5.74
C MET A 79 -6.59 13.89 7.25
N LYS A 80 -6.00 14.82 8.01
CA LYS A 80 -6.15 14.85 9.47
C LYS A 80 -7.60 15.11 9.87
N GLU A 81 -8.28 16.06 9.22
CA GLU A 81 -9.68 16.36 9.47
C GLU A 81 -10.59 15.16 9.18
N TRP A 82 -10.35 14.45 8.08
CA TRP A 82 -11.09 13.23 7.74
C TRP A 82 -10.87 12.13 8.79
N ILE A 83 -9.63 11.90 9.23
CA ILE A 83 -9.33 10.96 10.32
C ILE A 83 -10.11 11.32 11.58
N ASP A 84 -10.09 12.59 12.00
CA ASP A 84 -10.78 13.05 13.21
C ASP A 84 -12.31 12.94 13.12
N THR A 85 -12.85 13.08 11.91
CA THR A 85 -14.31 13.03 11.66
C THR A 85 -14.83 11.60 11.57
N VAL A 86 -14.06 10.69 10.97
CA VAL A 86 -14.52 9.36 10.56
C VAL A 86 -14.04 8.26 11.49
N MET A 87 -12.84 8.36 12.06
CA MET A 87 -12.25 7.27 12.85
C MET A 87 -12.97 7.10 14.18
N SER A 88 -13.66 5.96 14.32
CA SER A 88 -14.35 5.61 15.55
C SER A 88 -14.35 4.11 15.76
N LYS A 89 -13.93 3.66 16.95
CA LYS A 89 -13.88 2.23 17.32
C LYS A 89 -15.25 1.55 17.29
N SER A 90 -16.34 2.31 17.42
CA SER A 90 -17.70 1.79 17.38
C SER A 90 -18.28 1.72 15.97
N ALA A 91 -17.58 2.24 14.96
CA ALA A 91 -18.08 2.25 13.59
C ALA A 91 -18.05 0.84 12.99
N LEU A 92 -19.01 0.56 12.10
CA LEU A 92 -19.11 -0.76 11.45
C LEU A 92 -17.90 -1.06 10.58
N PHE A 93 -17.43 -0.08 9.80
CA PHE A 93 -16.24 -0.23 8.96
C PHE A 93 -15.00 -0.59 9.79
N ALA A 94 -14.91 -0.15 11.05
CA ALA A 94 -13.72 -0.39 11.87
C ALA A 94 -13.50 -1.88 12.19
N LYS A 95 -14.57 -2.68 12.15
CA LYS A 95 -14.51 -4.15 12.28
C LYS A 95 -14.25 -4.85 10.96
N GLN A 96 -14.52 -4.18 9.84
CA GLN A 96 -14.34 -4.72 8.49
C GLN A 96 -12.90 -4.54 8.02
N ILE A 97 -12.32 -3.36 8.31
CA ILE A 97 -10.92 -3.08 8.05
C ILE A 97 -10.05 -3.95 8.96
N LYS A 98 -9.07 -4.59 8.36
CA LYS A 98 -8.05 -5.44 8.97
C LYS A 98 -6.67 -4.82 8.87
N GLU A 99 -6.42 -4.02 7.84
CA GLU A 99 -5.09 -3.49 7.53
C GLU A 99 -5.10 -1.99 7.25
N LEU A 100 -4.04 -1.32 7.69
CA LEU A 100 -3.77 0.08 7.38
C LEU A 100 -2.43 0.19 6.64
N GLY A 101 -2.48 0.67 5.40
CA GLY A 101 -1.30 1.04 4.62
C GLY A 101 -1.14 2.56 4.52
N ILE A 102 0.10 3.01 4.37
CA ILE A 102 0.43 4.43 4.13
C ILE A 102 1.23 4.51 2.84
N VAL A 103 0.77 5.36 1.91
CA VAL A 103 1.48 5.72 0.69
C VAL A 103 1.87 7.19 0.81
N VAL A 104 3.17 7.45 0.85
CA VAL A 104 3.68 8.81 1.07
C VAL A 104 4.62 9.23 -0.04
N THR A 105 4.40 10.42 -0.61
CA THR A 105 5.27 10.99 -1.63
C THR A 105 6.14 12.08 -1.05
N LEU A 106 7.43 12.08 -1.41
CA LEU A 106 8.46 12.95 -0.85
C LEU A 106 9.33 13.57 -1.95
N GLY A 107 9.62 14.87 -1.82
CA GLY A 107 10.57 15.58 -2.69
C GLY A 107 12.04 15.36 -2.32
N VAL A 108 12.31 14.66 -1.22
CA VAL A 108 13.65 14.45 -0.67
C VAL A 108 14.10 13.01 -0.92
N LYS A 109 15.41 12.81 -1.11
CA LYS A 109 16.02 11.47 -1.27
C LYS A 109 15.82 10.62 -0.02
N GLU A 110 15.66 9.32 -0.22
CA GLU A 110 15.54 8.31 0.84
C GLU A 110 16.70 8.38 1.84
N GLU A 111 17.94 8.51 1.35
CA GLU A 111 19.16 8.61 2.15
C GLU A 111 19.19 9.76 3.18
N ALA A 112 18.30 10.74 3.04
CA ALA A 112 18.18 11.84 3.97
C ALA A 112 17.45 11.44 5.27
N PHE A 113 16.59 10.41 5.22
CA PHE A 113 15.73 9.97 6.32
C PHE A 113 16.37 8.84 7.14
N ARG A 114 17.48 9.18 7.80
CA ARG A 114 18.19 8.27 8.72
C ARG A 114 18.98 9.08 9.74
N ALA A 115 19.40 8.42 10.81
CA ALA A 115 20.37 8.99 11.75
C ALA A 115 21.65 9.40 10.98
N GLY A 116 22.10 10.65 11.19
CA GLY A 116 23.23 11.22 10.44
C GLY A 116 22.89 11.71 9.03
N GLY A 117 21.69 11.44 8.51
CA GLY A 117 21.15 12.03 7.28
C GLY A 117 20.61 13.44 7.50
N LYS A 118 20.30 14.17 6.43
CA LYS A 118 19.85 15.57 6.52
C LYS A 118 18.60 15.74 7.41
N GLU A 119 17.65 14.83 7.31
CA GLU A 119 16.37 14.91 8.04
C GLU A 119 16.45 14.29 9.44
N GLN A 120 17.54 13.60 9.78
CA GLN A 120 17.84 13.00 11.10
C GLN A 120 16.88 11.89 11.60
N PHE A 121 15.73 11.70 10.96
CA PHE A 121 14.71 10.72 11.34
C PHE A 121 14.35 9.81 10.17
N THR A 122 13.98 8.57 10.46
CA THR A 122 13.37 7.67 9.48
C THR A 122 11.92 8.06 9.21
N ILE A 123 11.40 7.70 8.03
CA ILE A 123 9.97 7.88 7.72
C ILE A 123 9.08 7.10 8.69
N SER A 124 9.53 5.92 9.11
CA SER A 124 8.86 5.13 10.15
C SER A 124 8.72 5.87 11.49
N GLU A 125 9.69 6.69 11.88
CA GLU A 125 9.59 7.54 13.09
C GLU A 125 8.60 8.69 12.88
N LEU A 126 8.64 9.34 11.73
CA LEU A 126 7.77 10.48 11.42
C LEU A 126 6.29 10.07 11.32
N LEU A 127 6.00 8.84 10.87
CA LEU A 127 4.65 8.33 10.65
C LEU A 127 4.12 7.46 11.80
N ARG A 128 4.80 7.43 12.96
CA ARG A 128 4.31 6.74 14.17
C ARG A 128 2.87 7.06 14.58
N PRO A 129 2.34 8.29 14.42
CA PRO A 129 0.93 8.56 14.73
C PRO A 129 -0.05 7.65 13.95
N PHE A 130 0.26 7.29 12.71
CA PHE A 130 -0.57 6.37 11.91
C PHE A 130 -0.45 4.93 12.38
N GLN A 131 0.74 4.51 12.80
CA GLN A 131 0.91 3.20 13.44
C GLN A 131 0.13 3.14 14.76
N ALA A 132 0.15 4.20 15.56
CA ALA A 132 -0.64 4.28 16.79
C ALA A 132 -2.15 4.23 16.49
N LEU A 133 -2.60 4.85 15.40
CA LEU A 133 -3.99 4.74 14.92
C LEU A 133 -4.36 3.29 14.58
N ALA A 134 -3.54 2.60 13.77
CA ALA A 134 -3.77 1.19 13.45
C ALA A 134 -3.84 0.32 14.71
N ASN A 135 -2.90 0.49 15.63
CA ASN A 135 -2.86 -0.23 16.91
C ASN A 135 -4.12 0.03 17.75
N ALA A 136 -4.58 1.29 17.80
CA ALA A 136 -5.78 1.66 18.54
C ALA A 136 -7.06 1.00 17.96
N MET A 137 -7.09 0.80 16.64
CA MET A 137 -8.18 0.13 15.91
C MET A 137 -8.01 -1.39 15.82
N ARG A 138 -6.85 -1.93 16.26
CA ARG A 138 -6.45 -3.35 16.13
C ARG A 138 -6.30 -3.82 14.68
N TRP A 139 -5.81 -2.93 13.82
CA TRP A 139 -5.46 -3.25 12.44
C TRP A 139 -3.98 -3.59 12.32
N THR A 140 -3.64 -4.44 11.36
CA THR A 140 -2.25 -4.67 10.95
C THR A 140 -1.73 -3.42 10.25
N TYR A 141 -0.65 -2.85 10.77
CA TYR A 141 0.04 -1.73 10.13
C TYR A 141 1.02 -2.26 9.10
N LEU A 142 0.76 -1.98 7.83
CA LEU A 142 1.59 -2.43 6.71
C LEU A 142 2.89 -1.60 6.63
N PRO A 143 3.95 -2.14 6.00
CA PRO A 143 5.13 -1.36 5.64
C PRO A 143 4.72 -0.09 4.88
N ILE A 144 5.42 1.01 5.13
CA ILE A 144 5.13 2.29 4.49
C ILE A 144 5.59 2.21 3.04
N PHE A 145 4.73 2.62 2.10
CA PHE A 145 5.07 2.74 0.70
C PHE A 145 5.62 4.15 0.43
N GLU A 146 6.95 4.26 0.34
CA GLU A 146 7.67 5.53 0.25
C GLU A 146 8.03 5.85 -1.20
N VAL A 147 7.61 7.03 -1.67
CA VAL A 147 7.87 7.49 -3.04
C VAL A 147 8.77 8.71 -3.01
N HIS A 148 10.08 8.49 -3.14
CA HIS A 148 11.08 9.54 -3.16
C HIS A 148 11.36 10.06 -4.57
N GLN A 149 11.33 11.39 -4.73
CA GLN A 149 11.81 12.10 -5.93
C GLN A 149 11.21 11.57 -7.24
N PHE A 150 9.90 11.29 -7.26
CA PHE A 150 9.22 10.67 -8.40
C PHE A 150 9.48 11.37 -9.74
N ASP A 151 9.42 12.70 -9.78
CA ASP A 151 9.63 13.48 -11.00
C ASP A 151 11.06 13.37 -11.56
N TYR A 152 12.02 12.95 -10.74
CA TYR A 152 13.42 12.74 -11.13
C TYR A 152 13.74 11.29 -11.48
N LYS A 153 12.78 10.36 -11.39
CA LYS A 153 12.96 8.95 -11.76
C LYS A 153 12.94 8.78 -13.28
N THR A 154 13.67 7.78 -13.78
CA THR A 154 13.57 7.33 -15.18
C THR A 154 12.22 6.67 -15.43
N GLU A 155 11.83 6.50 -16.70
CA GLU A 155 10.56 5.85 -17.05
C GLU A 155 10.52 4.39 -16.59
N GLU A 156 11.63 3.67 -16.69
CA GLU A 156 11.74 2.28 -16.21
C GLU A 156 11.54 2.21 -14.69
N ALA A 157 12.14 3.15 -13.94
CA ALA A 157 11.97 3.22 -12.49
C ALA A 157 10.53 3.61 -12.10
N LYS A 158 9.85 4.44 -12.89
CA LYS A 158 8.43 4.75 -12.68
C LYS A 158 7.55 3.53 -12.95
N GLN A 159 7.85 2.75 -14.00
CA GLN A 159 7.13 1.51 -14.31
C GLN A 159 7.34 0.44 -13.24
N ALA A 160 8.56 0.27 -12.73
CA ALA A 160 8.80 -0.63 -11.60
C ALA A 160 7.98 -0.23 -10.37
N LEU A 161 7.99 1.06 -10.02
CA LEU A 161 7.20 1.60 -8.92
C LEU A 161 5.68 1.40 -9.12
N LEU A 162 5.20 1.43 -10.37
CA LEU A 162 3.80 1.13 -10.69
C LEU A 162 3.44 -0.29 -10.29
N VAL A 163 4.30 -1.26 -10.63
CA VAL A 163 4.09 -2.67 -10.31
C VAL A 163 4.17 -2.90 -8.81
N GLU A 164 5.11 -2.26 -8.12
CA GLU A 164 5.20 -2.30 -6.65
C GLU A 164 3.96 -1.70 -5.98
N TYR A 165 3.45 -0.59 -6.50
CA TYR A 165 2.24 0.05 -5.98
C TYR A 165 1.01 -0.83 -6.21
N LEU A 166 0.87 -1.46 -7.39
CA LEU A 166 -0.20 -2.43 -7.65
C LEU A 166 -0.17 -3.58 -6.65
N GLN A 167 1.02 -4.16 -6.43
CA GLN A 167 1.19 -5.19 -5.41
C GLN A 167 0.77 -4.67 -4.03
N TYR A 168 1.22 -3.48 -3.65
CA TYR A 168 0.87 -2.88 -2.36
C TYR A 168 -0.64 -2.76 -2.14
N VAL A 169 -1.39 -2.40 -3.19
CA VAL A 169 -2.84 -2.17 -3.11
C VAL A 169 -3.66 -3.45 -3.26
N THR A 170 -3.21 -4.42 -4.07
CA THR A 170 -4.03 -5.58 -4.49
C THR A 170 -3.63 -6.92 -3.88
N LYS A 171 -2.37 -7.07 -3.45
CA LYS A 171 -1.86 -8.32 -2.89
C LYS A 171 -2.58 -8.70 -1.62
N GLU A 172 -3.02 -9.95 -1.50
CA GLU A 172 -3.81 -10.40 -0.34
C GLU A 172 -3.00 -10.39 0.96
N ASN A 173 -1.77 -10.90 0.93
CA ASN A 173 -0.87 -10.94 2.07
C ASN A 173 0.44 -10.19 1.79
N HIS A 174 0.92 -9.41 2.76
CA HIS A 174 2.23 -8.77 2.70
C HIS A 174 3.20 -9.49 3.64
N GLY A 175 4.28 -10.08 3.10
CA GLY A 175 5.33 -10.60 3.97
C GLY A 175 6.34 -11.56 3.36
N THR A 176 5.98 -12.31 2.30
CA THR A 176 6.89 -13.32 1.75
C THR A 176 7.12 -13.18 0.24
N LEU A 177 8.21 -13.78 -0.22
CA LEU A 177 8.51 -13.94 -1.65
C LEU A 177 7.44 -14.81 -2.34
N GLN A 178 6.97 -15.86 -1.66
CA GLN A 178 5.89 -16.71 -2.14
C GLN A 178 4.63 -15.89 -2.45
N ASP A 179 4.19 -15.01 -1.53
CA ASP A 179 3.02 -14.18 -1.79
C ASP A 179 3.22 -13.28 -3.03
N THR A 180 4.46 -12.83 -3.27
CA THR A 180 4.80 -12.00 -4.44
C THR A 180 4.73 -12.81 -5.72
N GLU A 181 5.26 -14.03 -5.73
CA GLU A 181 5.22 -14.94 -6.87
C GLU A 181 3.78 -15.31 -7.22
N GLU A 182 2.96 -15.67 -6.22
CA GLU A 182 1.55 -15.96 -6.41
C GLU A 182 0.80 -14.77 -7.03
N TRP A 183 1.11 -13.54 -6.59
CA TRP A 183 0.54 -12.34 -7.20
C TRP A 183 0.92 -12.21 -8.68
N PHE A 184 2.19 -12.39 -9.03
CA PHE A 184 2.63 -12.33 -10.43
C PHE A 184 2.01 -13.43 -11.29
N ILE A 185 1.89 -14.66 -10.77
CA ILE A 185 1.24 -15.78 -11.46
C ILE A 185 -0.22 -15.45 -11.75
N GLN A 186 -0.99 -15.05 -10.74
CA GLN A 186 -2.40 -14.70 -10.90
C GLN A 186 -2.59 -13.57 -11.92
N ARG A 187 -1.70 -12.57 -11.88
CA ARG A 187 -1.75 -11.43 -12.79
C ARG A 187 -1.44 -11.83 -14.22
N ALA A 188 -0.42 -12.65 -14.44
CA ALA A 188 -0.05 -13.17 -15.76
C ALA A 188 -1.17 -14.04 -16.35
N GLN A 189 -1.80 -14.90 -15.55
CA GLN A 189 -2.94 -15.73 -15.98
C GLN A 189 -4.18 -14.90 -16.34
N ALA A 190 -4.35 -13.73 -15.74
CA ALA A 190 -5.45 -12.81 -16.06
C ALA A 190 -5.20 -11.98 -17.33
N MET A 191 -3.98 -11.96 -17.86
CA MET A 191 -3.62 -11.23 -19.09
C MET A 191 -3.85 -12.12 -20.32
N GLU A 192 -4.38 -11.53 -21.40
CA GLU A 192 -4.57 -12.26 -22.66
C GLU A 192 -3.22 -12.47 -23.39
N GLY A 193 -2.92 -13.73 -23.72
CA GLY A 193 -1.82 -14.11 -24.62
C GLY A 193 -0.96 -15.25 -24.11
N VAL A 194 -0.57 -16.15 -25.02
CA VAL A 194 0.22 -17.36 -24.75
C VAL A 194 1.55 -17.06 -24.02
N HIS A 195 2.14 -15.90 -24.26
CA HIS A 195 3.37 -15.48 -23.59
C HIS A 195 3.19 -15.34 -22.07
N TRP A 196 2.04 -14.84 -21.61
CA TRP A 196 1.78 -14.66 -20.18
C TRP A 196 1.51 -15.98 -19.46
N GLU A 197 0.87 -16.93 -20.15
CA GLU A 197 0.74 -18.31 -19.66
C GLU A 197 2.11 -18.96 -19.47
N GLN A 198 3.02 -18.80 -20.43
CA GLN A 198 4.40 -19.30 -20.33
C GLN A 198 5.17 -18.65 -19.18
N ILE A 199 5.01 -17.34 -18.96
CA ILE A 199 5.62 -16.65 -17.82
C ILE A 199 5.07 -17.20 -16.50
N ALA A 200 3.76 -17.39 -16.40
CA ALA A 200 3.14 -17.92 -15.18
C ALA A 200 3.63 -19.35 -14.86
N GLU A 201 3.77 -20.20 -15.89
CA GLU A 201 4.31 -21.55 -15.76
C GLU A 201 5.78 -21.51 -15.34
N TRP A 202 6.60 -20.67 -15.96
CA TRP A 202 8.01 -20.52 -15.61
C TRP A 202 8.23 -20.02 -14.16
N ILE A 203 7.43 -19.07 -13.69
CA ILE A 203 7.51 -18.62 -12.29
C ILE A 203 7.18 -19.77 -11.34
N LYS A 204 6.16 -20.57 -11.67
CA LYS A 204 5.75 -21.72 -10.86
C LYS A 204 6.82 -22.81 -10.82
N GLU A 205 7.44 -23.13 -11.96
CA GLU A 205 8.54 -24.11 -12.02
C GLU A 205 9.72 -23.67 -11.12
N ASN A 206 10.13 -22.40 -11.19
CA ASN A 206 11.19 -21.89 -10.31
C ASN A 206 10.81 -21.91 -8.83
N GLN A 207 9.53 -21.68 -8.51
CA GLN A 207 9.03 -21.77 -7.15
C GLN A 207 9.14 -23.20 -6.62
N ASP A 208 8.77 -24.19 -7.43
CA ASP A 208 8.87 -25.62 -7.08
C ASP A 208 10.34 -26.05 -6.90
N GLU A 209 11.24 -25.63 -7.81
CA GLU A 209 12.69 -25.88 -7.69
C GLU A 209 13.28 -25.27 -6.40
N ARG A 210 12.89 -24.03 -6.06
CA ARG A 210 13.35 -23.38 -4.82
C ARG A 210 12.90 -24.17 -3.59
N LEU A 211 11.64 -24.61 -3.55
CA LEU A 211 11.11 -25.38 -2.43
C LEU A 211 11.83 -26.73 -2.27
N GLU A 212 12.19 -27.39 -3.37
CA GLU A 212 13.00 -28.61 -3.35
C GLU A 212 14.40 -28.36 -2.76
N LEU A 213 15.05 -27.26 -3.16
CA LEU A 213 16.35 -26.87 -2.62
C LEU A 213 16.29 -26.55 -1.11
N GLU A 214 15.26 -25.83 -0.67
CA GLU A 214 15.03 -25.56 0.75
C GLU A 214 14.82 -26.85 1.55
N MET A 215 14.05 -27.81 0.99
CA MET A 215 13.86 -29.13 1.58
C MET A 215 15.18 -29.91 1.68
N HIS A 216 16.04 -29.89 0.65
CA HIS A 216 17.34 -30.57 0.73
C HIS A 216 18.25 -29.97 1.81
N LEU A 217 18.24 -28.64 1.96
CA LEU A 217 19.01 -27.96 3.00
C LEU A 217 18.50 -28.29 4.41
N SER A 218 17.17 -28.36 4.61
CA SER A 218 16.61 -28.72 5.92
C SER A 218 16.93 -30.16 6.33
N HIS A 219 16.83 -31.11 5.40
CA HIS A 219 17.22 -32.50 5.66
C HIS A 219 18.72 -32.63 5.98
N TRP A 220 19.56 -31.84 5.33
CA TRP A 220 20.99 -31.79 5.65
C TRP A 220 21.21 -31.24 7.07
N GLU A 221 20.55 -30.16 7.45
CA GLU A 221 20.64 -29.59 8.81
C GLU A 221 20.20 -30.60 9.89
N GLU A 222 19.06 -31.26 9.70
CA GLU A 222 18.57 -32.31 10.61
C GLU A 222 19.56 -33.48 10.72
N SER A 223 20.23 -33.86 9.62
CA SER A 223 21.26 -34.91 9.64
C SER A 223 22.54 -34.52 10.41
N GLN A 224 22.84 -33.21 10.54
CA GLN A 224 24.00 -32.72 11.29
C GLN A 224 23.74 -32.65 12.80
N TYR A 225 22.48 -32.51 13.22
CA TYR A 225 22.09 -32.34 14.63
C TYR A 225 21.27 -33.50 15.21
N GLY A 226 20.95 -34.53 14.42
CA GLY A 226 20.12 -35.68 14.82
C GLY A 226 20.78 -36.74 15.72
N ASP A 227 22.05 -36.58 16.10
CA ASP A 227 22.81 -37.50 16.97
C ASP A 227 23.43 -36.78 18.20
N TYR A 228 22.63 -36.01 18.94
CA TYR A 228 22.98 -35.55 20.32
C TYR A 228 21.81 -35.71 21.30
#